data_AF-A0A4Y2PGD1-F1
#
_entry.id   AF-A0A4Y2PGD1-F1
#
_cell.length_a   1.000
_cell.length_b   1.000
_cell.length_c   1.000
_cell.angle_alpha   90.00
_cell.angle_beta   90.00
_cell.angle_gamma   90.00
#
_symmetry.space_group_name_H-M   'P 1'
#
loop_
_entity.id
_entity.type
_entity.pdbx_description
1 polymer ?
#
loop_
_entity_poly.entity_id
_entity_poly.type
_entity_poly.pdbx_seq_one_letter_code
_entity_poly.pdbx_strand_id
1 'polypeptide(L)'
;MRNNLNDSKNILPVNKIDLGYSTRRALRKKKLGEKIPDSSVLKFHRDCFASLKILASKLLEKSPAAYPIVKALRYFDPSVAANDNCRKLLIRKLLTTLEERRHISSLLTDQAEKQFHPICSELQEELKAFSRRTQRVDHFWSHLFK
;
A
#
# COMPACT_ATOMS: atom_id res chain seq x y z
N MET A 1 0.38 0.21 6.02
CA MET A 1 0.03 -0.10 4.61
C MET A 1 -1.47 0.13 4.51
N ARG A 2 -1.96 1.03 3.65
CA ARG A 2 -3.35 1.56 3.71
C ARG A 2 -4.46 0.58 3.28
N ASN A 3 -4.13 -0.66 2.91
CA ASN A 3 -5.08 -1.62 2.34
C ASN A 3 -5.09 -2.93 3.14
N ASN A 4 -5.35 -2.86 4.45
CA ASN A 4 -5.54 -4.07 5.24
C ASN A 4 -6.98 -4.58 5.04
N LEU A 5 -7.14 -5.73 4.37
CA LEU A 5 -8.43 -6.37 4.10
C LEU A 5 -9.09 -7.02 5.33
N ASN A 6 -8.48 -6.90 6.52
CA ASN A 6 -9.06 -7.30 7.80
C ASN A 6 -9.49 -6.11 8.66
N ASP A 7 -9.16 -4.89 8.25
CA ASP A 7 -9.60 -3.67 8.93
C ASP A 7 -10.93 -3.20 8.34
N SER A 8 -11.97 -3.17 9.16
CA SER A 8 -13.32 -2.79 8.75
C SER A 8 -13.39 -1.36 8.21
N LYS A 9 -12.45 -0.47 8.55
CA LYS A 9 -12.36 0.89 8.00
C LYS A 9 -11.99 0.91 6.52
N ASN A 10 -11.31 -0.14 6.04
CA ASN A 10 -10.87 -0.25 4.65
C ASN A 10 -11.85 -1.04 3.77
N ILE A 11 -12.98 -1.49 4.34
CA ILE A 11 -13.89 -2.42 3.66
C ILE A 11 -15.31 -1.87 3.69
N LEU A 12 -15.98 -1.93 2.53
CA LEU A 12 -17.39 -1.56 2.44
C LEU A 12 -18.27 -2.61 3.15
N PRO A 13 -19.37 -2.18 3.80
CA PRO A 13 -20.40 -3.09 4.28
C PRO A 13 -20.92 -4.02 3.18
N VAL A 14 -21.28 -5.26 3.54
CA VAL A 14 -21.73 -6.31 2.60
C VAL A 14 -22.94 -5.88 1.75
N ASN A 15 -23.84 -5.10 2.34
CA ASN A 15 -25.02 -4.55 1.66
C ASN A 15 -24.71 -3.37 0.71
N LYS A 16 -23.49 -2.81 0.77
CA LYS A 16 -23.02 -1.72 -0.09
C LYS A 16 -22.12 -2.19 -1.24
N ILE A 17 -21.97 -3.50 -1.43
CA ILE A 17 -21.21 -4.06 -2.55
C ILE A 17 -21.97 -3.77 -3.85
N ASP A 18 -21.24 -3.25 -4.83
CA ASP A 18 -21.78 -3.05 -6.17
C ASP A 18 -21.85 -4.38 -6.92
N LEU A 19 -23.07 -4.87 -7.14
CA LEU A 19 -23.33 -6.09 -7.91
C LEU A 19 -23.49 -5.84 -9.42
N GLY A 20 -23.42 -4.59 -9.87
CA GLY A 20 -23.70 -4.19 -11.25
C GLY A 20 -25.19 -4.21 -11.62
N TYR A 21 -25.52 -3.57 -12.74
CA TYR A 21 -26.92 -3.36 -13.16
C TYR A 21 -27.66 -4.69 -13.43
N SER A 22 -27.06 -5.59 -14.20
CA SER A 22 -27.70 -6.84 -14.63
C SER A 22 -28.02 -7.76 -13.44
N THR A 23 -27.08 -7.92 -12.51
CA THR A 23 -27.27 -8.72 -11.29
C THR A 23 -28.34 -8.13 -10.39
N ARG A 24 -28.35 -6.81 -10.18
CA ARG A 24 -29.42 -6.12 -9.43
C ARG A 24 -30.79 -6.34 -10.07
N ARG A 25 -30.88 -6.27 -11.40
CA ARG A 25 -32.12 -6.52 -12.14
C ARG A 25 -32.58 -7.96 -11.98
N ALA A 26 -31.68 -8.94 -12.08
CA ALA A 26 -31.99 -10.35 -11.91
C ALA A 26 -32.48 -10.68 -10.48
N LEU A 27 -31.79 -10.15 -9.46
CA LEU A 27 -32.21 -10.32 -8.06
C LEU A 27 -33.58 -9.72 -7.79
N ARG A 28 -33.87 -8.51 -8.31
CA ARG A 28 -35.20 -7.90 -8.20
C ARG A 28 -36.28 -8.76 -8.85
N LYS A 29 -36.03 -9.28 -10.06
CA LYS A 29 -36.97 -10.18 -10.75
C LYS A 29 -37.25 -11.45 -9.93
N LYS A 30 -36.21 -12.11 -9.40
CA LYS A 30 -36.38 -13.29 -8.54
C LYS A 30 -37.11 -12.98 -7.23
N LYS A 31 -36.83 -11.83 -6.61
CA LYS A 31 -37.51 -11.41 -5.37
C LYS A 31 -39.01 -11.17 -5.59
N LEU A 32 -39.38 -10.59 -6.72
CA LEU A 32 -40.78 -10.32 -7.08
C LEU A 32 -41.52 -11.59 -7.56
N GLY A 33 -40.86 -12.45 -8.35
CA GLY A 33 -41.47 -13.62 -8.98
C GLY A 33 -41.46 -14.90 -8.12
N GLU A 34 -40.31 -15.23 -7.53
CA GLU A 34 -40.10 -16.49 -6.78
C GLU A 34 -40.22 -16.29 -5.26
N LYS A 35 -40.49 -15.06 -4.78
CA LYS A 35 -40.52 -14.69 -3.35
C LYS A 35 -39.33 -15.25 -2.55
N ILE A 36 -38.12 -15.11 -3.09
CA ILE A 36 -36.92 -15.55 -2.37
C ILE A 36 -36.77 -14.81 -1.04
N PRO A 37 -36.43 -15.52 0.06
CA PRO A 37 -36.30 -14.89 1.37
C PRO A 37 -35.08 -13.96 1.41
N ASP A 38 -35.16 -12.92 2.23
CA ASP A 38 -34.09 -11.93 2.41
C ASP A 38 -32.79 -12.57 2.91
N SER A 39 -32.89 -13.67 3.65
CA SER A 39 -31.73 -14.47 4.09
C SER A 39 -30.92 -15.02 2.91
N SER A 40 -31.58 -15.47 1.83
CA SER A 40 -30.91 -15.97 0.62
C SER A 40 -30.22 -14.84 -0.16
N VAL A 41 -30.85 -13.66 -0.23
CA VAL A 41 -30.24 -12.48 -0.86
C VAL A 41 -29.02 -12.01 -0.06
N LEU A 42 -29.14 -11.97 1.26
CA LEU A 42 -28.03 -11.62 2.15
C LEU A 42 -26.88 -12.62 2.04
N LYS A 43 -27.19 -13.93 1.96
CA LYS A 43 -26.19 -14.98 1.71
C LYS A 43 -25.45 -14.74 0.40
N PHE A 44 -26.17 -14.48 -0.69
CA PHE A 44 -25.57 -14.16 -1.98
C PHE A 44 -24.61 -12.95 -1.89
N HIS A 45 -25.02 -11.87 -1.21
CA HIS A 45 -24.14 -10.72 -0.99
C HIS A 45 -22.88 -11.07 -0.19
N ARG A 46 -23.00 -11.92 0.85
CA ARG A 46 -21.85 -12.40 1.64
C ARG A 46 -20.91 -13.25 0.79
N ASP A 47 -21.44 -14.09 -0.09
CA ASP A 47 -20.64 -14.93 -0.98
C ASP A 47 -19.88 -14.06 -1.98
N CYS A 48 -20.53 -13.07 -2.62
CA CYS A 48 -19.85 -12.11 -3.50
C CYS A 48 -18.76 -11.34 -2.77
N PHE A 49 -19.03 -10.89 -1.54
CA PHE A 49 -18.04 -10.23 -0.71
C PHE A 49 -16.81 -11.10 -0.46
N ALA A 50 -17.03 -12.36 -0.08
CA ALA A 50 -15.96 -13.31 0.19
C ALA A 50 -15.09 -13.52 -1.06
N SER A 51 -15.72 -13.69 -2.24
CA SER A 51 -15.00 -13.81 -3.51
C SER A 51 -14.16 -12.58 -3.83
N LEU A 52 -14.72 -11.36 -3.67
CA LEU A 52 -13.98 -10.11 -3.88
C LEU A 52 -12.81 -9.97 -2.92
N LYS A 53 -12.99 -10.34 -1.64
CA LYS A 53 -11.93 -10.32 -0.64
C LYS A 53 -10.79 -11.28 -1.00
N ILE A 54 -11.11 -12.49 -1.47
CA ILE A 54 -10.13 -13.48 -1.94
C ILE A 54 -9.36 -12.92 -3.14
N LEU A 55 -10.06 -12.38 -4.14
CA LEU A 55 -9.44 -11.77 -5.32
C LEU A 55 -8.50 -10.63 -4.93
N ALA A 56 -8.97 -9.71 -4.09
CA ALA A 56 -8.16 -8.61 -3.58
C ALA A 56 -6.93 -9.11 -2.80
N SER A 57 -7.07 -10.15 -1.98
CA SER A 57 -5.93 -10.76 -1.28
C SER A 57 -4.89 -11.28 -2.26
N LYS A 58 -5.33 -12.02 -3.29
CA LYS A 58 -4.44 -12.56 -4.32
C LYS A 58 -3.76 -11.47 -5.14
N LEU A 59 -4.45 -10.37 -5.43
CA LEU A 59 -3.87 -9.20 -6.10
C LEU A 59 -2.82 -8.53 -5.21
N LEU A 60 -3.07 -8.39 -3.91
CA LEU A 60 -2.11 -7.82 -2.96
C LEU A 60 -0.88 -8.72 -2.76
N GLU A 61 -1.07 -10.05 -2.71
CA GLU A 61 0.01 -11.04 -2.63
C GLU A 61 0.93 -10.96 -3.85
N LYS A 62 0.37 -10.76 -5.06
CA LYS A 62 1.13 -10.64 -6.31
C LYS A 62 1.58 -9.21 -6.61
N SER A 63 1.18 -8.23 -5.80
CA SER A 63 1.55 -6.83 -6.02
C SER A 63 3.05 -6.63 -5.74
N PRO A 64 3.74 -5.76 -6.50
CA PRO A 64 5.08 -5.32 -6.13
C PRO A 64 5.16 -4.80 -4.68
N ALA A 65 4.08 -4.22 -4.18
CA ALA A 65 3.97 -3.71 -2.81
C ALA A 65 4.09 -4.80 -1.73
N ALA A 66 3.96 -6.08 -2.07
CA ALA A 66 4.17 -7.18 -1.14
C ALA A 66 5.67 -7.41 -0.86
N TYR A 67 6.56 -7.14 -1.83
CA TYR A 67 7.98 -7.41 -1.70
C TYR A 67 8.66 -6.51 -0.66
N PRO A 68 9.53 -7.07 0.21
CA PRO A 68 10.25 -6.31 1.24
C PRO A 68 11.01 -5.11 0.69
N ILE A 69 11.66 -5.25 -0.46
CA ILE A 69 12.41 -4.17 -1.11
C ILE A 69 11.51 -2.97 -1.45
N VAL A 70 10.32 -3.20 -2.01
CA VAL A 70 9.37 -2.14 -2.34
C VAL A 70 8.79 -1.47 -1.09
N LYS A 71 8.59 -2.24 -0.02
CA LYS A 71 8.20 -1.69 1.29
C LYS A 71 9.32 -0.82 1.88
N ALA A 72 10.57 -1.25 1.73
CA ALA A 72 11.74 -0.51 2.20
C ALA A 72 11.92 0.80 1.44
N LEU A 73 11.72 0.82 0.10
CA LEU A 73 11.77 2.00 -0.78
C LEU A 73 10.88 3.18 -0.32
N ARG A 74 9.90 2.94 0.56
CA ARG A 74 9.12 4.03 1.20
C ARG A 74 9.99 5.01 1.99
N TYR A 75 11.23 4.66 2.33
CA TYR A 75 12.18 5.58 2.96
C TYR A 75 12.56 6.77 2.06
N PHE A 76 12.46 6.63 0.74
CA PHE A 76 12.61 7.75 -0.19
C PHE A 76 11.41 8.68 -0.18
N ASP A 77 10.35 8.38 0.56
CA ASP A 77 9.33 9.38 0.76
C ASP A 77 9.80 10.43 1.77
N PRO A 78 9.84 11.72 1.41
CA PRO A 78 10.34 12.75 2.32
C PRO A 78 9.60 12.80 3.67
N SER A 79 8.28 12.56 3.65
CA SER A 79 7.47 12.54 4.88
C SER A 79 7.80 11.35 5.80
N VAL A 80 8.35 10.27 5.23
CA VAL A 80 8.82 9.10 5.99
C VAL A 80 10.28 9.31 6.42
N ALA A 81 11.12 9.87 5.56
CA ALA A 81 12.52 10.19 5.84
C ALA A 81 12.69 11.22 6.98
N ALA A 82 11.70 12.11 7.15
CA ALA A 82 11.64 13.04 8.28
C ALA A 82 11.52 12.33 9.65
N ASN A 83 11.06 11.08 9.70
CA ASN A 83 10.97 10.31 10.93
C ASN A 83 12.23 9.44 11.10
N ASP A 84 13.10 9.81 12.05
CA ASP A 84 14.40 9.15 12.25
C ASP A 84 14.30 7.65 12.52
N ASN A 85 13.36 7.22 13.37
CA ASN A 85 13.15 5.80 13.67
C ASN A 85 12.70 5.00 12.43
N CYS A 86 11.77 5.57 11.66
CA CYS A 86 11.29 4.95 10.43
C CYS A 86 12.39 4.90 9.38
N ARG A 87 13.14 5.99 9.22
CA ARG A 87 14.26 6.13 8.29
C ARG A 87 15.33 5.07 8.54
N LYS A 88 15.86 5.00 9.76
CA LYS A 88 16.89 4.01 10.19
C LYS A 88 16.46 2.58 9.92
N LEU A 89 15.22 2.25 10.27
CA LEU A 89 14.69 0.90 10.08
C LEU A 89 14.57 0.52 8.59
N LEU A 90 14.07 1.45 7.76
CA LEU A 90 13.78 1.16 6.36
C LEU A 90 15.03 1.15 5.48
N ILE A 91 16.00 2.05 5.72
CA ILE A 91 17.26 2.06 4.96
C ILE A 91 18.07 0.78 5.20
N ARG A 92 18.18 0.34 6.46
CA ARG A 92 18.85 -0.93 6.79
C ARG A 92 18.20 -2.10 6.07
N LYS A 93 16.87 -2.19 6.14
CA LYS A 93 16.13 -3.24 5.42
C LYS A 93 16.39 -3.22 3.91
N LEU A 94 16.46 -2.04 3.30
CA LEU A 94 16.76 -1.93 1.87
C LEU A 94 18.16 -2.42 1.56
N LEU A 95 19.16 -1.88 2.24
CA LEU A 95 20.56 -2.15 1.95
C LEU A 95 20.90 -3.63 2.20
N THR A 96 20.42 -4.21 3.31
CA THR A 96 20.53 -5.65 3.56
C THR A 96 19.91 -6.47 2.43
N THR A 97 18.71 -6.10 1.95
CA THR A 97 18.06 -6.82 0.84
C THR A 97 18.86 -6.71 -0.48
N LEU A 98 19.49 -5.56 -0.74
CA LEU A 98 20.30 -5.34 -1.94
C LEU A 98 21.63 -6.11 -1.87
N GLU A 99 22.26 -6.14 -0.70
CA GLU A 99 23.50 -6.88 -0.45
C GLU A 99 23.28 -8.40 -0.52
N GLU A 100 22.25 -8.94 0.14
CA GLU A 100 21.89 -10.36 0.10
C GLU A 100 21.66 -10.86 -1.33
N ARG A 101 21.15 -9.98 -2.21
CA ARG A 101 20.92 -10.25 -3.64
C ARG A 101 22.13 -9.94 -4.53
N ARG A 102 23.26 -9.54 -3.94
CA ARG A 102 24.50 -9.15 -4.64
C ARG A 102 24.33 -8.01 -5.64
N HIS A 103 23.35 -7.11 -5.40
CA HIS A 103 23.18 -5.90 -6.21
C HIS A 103 24.20 -4.82 -5.85
N ILE A 104 24.66 -4.79 -4.60
CA ILE A 104 25.69 -3.87 -4.08
C ILE A 104 26.64 -4.64 -3.16
N SER A 105 27.84 -4.10 -2.95
CA SER A 105 28.82 -4.65 -1.99
C SER A 105 28.55 -4.15 -0.57
N SER A 106 29.05 -4.89 0.42
CA SER A 106 29.03 -4.49 1.84
C SER A 106 29.62 -3.10 2.07
N LEU A 107 30.72 -2.77 1.37
CA LEU A 107 31.35 -1.46 1.44
C LEU A 107 30.40 -0.34 0.98
N LEU A 108 29.68 -0.54 -0.12
CA LEU A 108 28.72 0.44 -0.63
C LEU A 108 27.50 0.55 0.29
N THR A 109 27.07 -0.55 0.90
CA THR A 109 26.03 -0.54 1.95
C THR A 109 26.41 0.37 3.11
N ASP A 110 27.60 0.18 3.69
CA ASP A 110 28.08 0.99 4.82
C ASP A 110 28.22 2.48 4.44
N GLN A 111 28.73 2.76 3.24
CA GLN A 111 28.87 4.13 2.74
C GLN A 111 27.51 4.80 2.55
N ALA A 112 26.55 4.11 1.93
CA ALA A 112 25.20 4.62 1.71
C ALA A 112 24.50 4.90 3.05
N GLU A 113 24.60 4.01 4.04
CA GLU A 113 24.02 4.24 5.36
C GLU A 113 24.64 5.45 6.05
N LYS A 114 25.98 5.58 6.00
CA LYS A 114 26.72 6.71 6.62
C LYS A 114 26.39 8.05 5.99
N GLN A 115 26.21 8.11 4.67
CA GLN A 115 25.94 9.37 3.96
C GLN A 115 24.48 9.82 4.09
N PHE A 116 23.54 8.87 4.12
CA PHE A 116 22.11 9.22 4.04
C PHE A 116 21.55 9.85 5.31
N HIS A 117 22.02 9.44 6.48
CA HIS A 117 21.52 9.95 7.76
C HIS A 117 21.82 11.44 8.00
N PRO A 118 23.06 11.94 7.76
CA PRO A 118 23.37 13.36 7.82
C PRO A 118 22.50 14.20 6.88
N ILE A 119 22.40 13.79 5.61
CA ILE A 119 21.62 14.52 4.59
C ILE A 119 20.16 14.70 5.03
N CYS A 120 19.53 13.63 5.52
CA CYS A 120 18.14 13.73 5.98
C CYS A 120 17.99 14.48 7.31
N SER A 121 19.07 14.67 8.07
CA SER A 121 19.04 15.47 9.31
C SER A 121 19.22 16.95 9.02
N GLU A 122 20.01 17.28 8.00
CA GLU A 122 20.17 18.65 7.49
C GLU A 122 18.89 19.14 6.81
N LEU A 123 18.24 18.29 6.02
CA LEU A 123 17.05 18.63 5.24
C LEU A 123 15.72 18.45 5.99
N GLN A 124 15.77 18.42 7.32
CA GLN A 124 14.64 17.96 8.14
C GLN A 124 13.37 18.83 7.96
N GLU A 125 13.53 20.13 7.71
CA GLU A 125 12.42 21.04 7.50
C GLU A 125 11.82 20.89 6.09
N GLU A 126 12.65 20.74 5.05
CA GLU A 126 12.20 20.46 3.69
C GLU A 126 11.46 19.11 3.61
N LEU A 127 11.97 18.09 4.30
CA LEU A 127 11.36 16.77 4.36
C LEU A 127 9.95 16.81 4.99
N LYS A 128 9.75 17.63 6.03
CA LYS A 128 8.45 17.82 6.68
C LYS A 128 7.49 18.66 5.82
N ALA A 129 8.02 19.65 5.11
CA ALA A 129 7.23 20.54 4.25
C ALA A 129 6.71 19.81 2.99
N PHE A 130 7.32 18.69 2.62
CA PHE A 130 6.91 17.91 1.45
C PHE A 130 5.47 17.40 1.55
N SER A 131 4.69 17.66 0.49
CA SER A 131 3.34 17.13 0.33
C SER A 131 3.18 16.41 -1.00
N ARG A 132 2.81 15.13 -0.95
CA ARG A 132 2.50 14.31 -2.13
C ARG A 132 1.35 14.86 -2.99
N ARG A 133 0.56 15.81 -2.47
CA ARG A 133 -0.55 16.42 -3.22
C ARG A 133 -0.07 17.50 -4.19
N THR A 134 1.05 18.14 -3.86
CA THR A 134 1.55 19.32 -4.60
C THR A 134 2.90 19.04 -5.26
N GLN A 135 3.68 18.08 -4.76
CA GLN A 135 5.02 17.80 -5.22
C GLN A 135 5.22 16.31 -5.50
N ARG A 136 6.05 16.05 -6.50
CA ARG A 136 6.51 14.71 -6.88
C ARG A 136 7.81 14.36 -6.15
N VAL A 137 7.94 13.11 -5.72
CA VAL A 137 9.09 12.63 -4.94
C VAL A 137 10.39 12.74 -5.74
N ASP A 138 10.38 12.37 -7.02
CA ASP A 138 11.53 12.44 -7.92
C ASP A 138 12.01 13.89 -8.14
N HIS A 139 11.08 14.85 -8.25
CA HIS A 139 11.42 16.27 -8.34
C HIS A 139 12.01 16.82 -7.04
N PHE A 140 11.50 16.37 -5.89
CA PHE A 140 12.02 16.77 -4.58
C PHE A 140 13.50 16.37 -4.43
N TRP A 141 13.83 15.10 -4.66
CA TRP A 141 15.21 14.64 -4.51
C TRP A 141 16.15 15.18 -5.58
N SER A 142 15.71 15.26 -6.84
CA SER A 142 16.56 15.83 -7.91
C SER A 142 16.89 17.30 -7.71
N HIS A 143 16.04 18.06 -6.99
CA HIS A 143 16.36 19.44 -6.64
C HIS A 143 17.46 19.55 -5.58
N LEU A 144 17.57 18.55 -4.70
CA LEU A 144 18.48 18.54 -3.55
C LEU A 144 19.89 18.05 -3.90
N PHE A 145 20.05 17.18 -4.90
CA PHE A 145 21.33 16.59 -5.30
C PHE A 145 21.98 17.31 -6.50
N LYS A 146 21.86 18.65 -6.58
CA LYS A 146 22.51 19.45 -7.62
C LYS A 146 23.99 19.68 -7.34
#